data_AF-A0A6L5T8Q9-F1
#
_entry.id   AF-A0A6L5T8Q9-F1
#
_cell.length_a   1.000
_cell.length_b   1.000
_cell.length_c   1.000
_cell.angle_alpha   90.00
_cell.angle_beta   90.00
_cell.angle_gamma   90.00
#
_symmetry.space_group_name_H-M   'P 1'
#
loop_
_entity.id
_entity.type
_entity.pdbx_description
1 polymer ?
#
loop_
_entity_poly.entity_id
_entity_poly.type
_entity_poly.pdbx_seq_one_letter_code
_entity_poly.pdbx_strand_id
1 'polypeptide(L)'
;MIEITGYENIGKGKYRTTFDNGTTCVLYRTEAVRYSIMEGAFISEADYEKLISEVVGKRAKKRALHLLEQMDRSERKLREKLTQGGYPDCCVDAAIDYVKSFHYLDDYRFASTYVRYHQDSLSRRQLEQKLMAKGIGRDDINCAIDSEYTADEEKHIAKLLEKKHYDPDNCDEKEFRRIYQFLMRRGFKSSQILSAMRSQLP
;
A
#
# COMPACT_ATOMS: atom_id res chain seq x y z
N MET A 1 1.43 33.01 17.45
CA MET A 1 1.65 33.45 16.04
C MET A 1 2.60 32.48 15.39
N ILE A 2 2.44 32.20 14.10
CA ILE A 2 3.25 31.22 13.35
C ILE A 2 3.93 31.97 12.21
N GLU A 3 5.25 31.86 12.11
CA GLU A 3 6.05 32.48 11.05
C GLU A 3 6.02 31.65 9.76
N ILE A 4 5.97 32.35 8.61
CA ILE A 4 6.16 31.74 7.29
C ILE A 4 7.65 31.81 6.92
N THR A 5 8.33 30.68 7.04
CA THR A 5 9.77 30.53 6.84
C THR A 5 10.14 30.18 5.39
N GLY A 6 9.16 29.89 4.54
CA GLY A 6 9.39 29.65 3.11
C GLY A 6 8.15 29.89 2.26
N TYR A 7 8.34 30.47 1.08
CA TYR A 7 7.27 30.76 0.11
C TYR A 7 7.79 30.70 -1.33
N GLU A 8 7.68 29.52 -1.95
CA GLU A 8 8.25 29.24 -3.28
C GLU A 8 7.15 29.02 -4.33
N ASN A 9 7.21 29.70 -5.47
CA ASN A 9 6.28 29.44 -6.59
C ASN A 9 6.66 28.16 -7.32
N ILE A 10 5.78 27.17 -7.31
CA ILE A 10 5.98 25.85 -7.95
C ILE A 10 5.18 25.70 -9.27
N GLY A 11 4.77 26.83 -9.86
CA GLY A 11 4.07 26.90 -11.14
C GLY A 11 2.55 26.78 -11.05
N LYS A 12 1.85 27.19 -12.12
CA LYS A 12 0.38 27.16 -12.25
C LYS A 12 -0.36 27.85 -11.09
N GLY A 13 0.23 28.91 -10.53
CA GLY A 13 -0.36 29.65 -9.41
C GLY A 13 -0.37 28.89 -8.08
N LYS A 14 0.52 27.92 -7.91
CA LYS A 14 0.72 27.17 -6.67
C LYS A 14 2.01 27.60 -5.98
N TYR A 15 1.97 27.64 -4.66
CA TYR A 15 3.09 28.07 -3.82
C TYR A 15 3.35 27.01 -2.75
N ARG A 16 4.59 26.54 -2.65
CA ARG A 16 5.05 25.74 -1.51
C ARG A 16 5.32 26.69 -0.36
N THR A 17 4.59 26.50 0.73
CA THR A 17 4.67 27.32 1.94
C THR A 17 5.19 26.48 3.08
N THR A 18 6.20 26.98 3.79
CA THR A 18 6.79 26.35 4.98
C THR A 18 6.57 27.26 6.19
N PHE A 19 6.20 26.66 7.31
CA PHE A 19 5.98 27.34 8.59
C PHE A 19 7.09 27.00 9.59
N ASP A 20 7.33 27.88 10.57
CA ASP A 20 8.31 27.67 11.65
C ASP A 20 8.09 26.39 12.49
N ASN A 21 6.84 25.93 12.58
CA ASN A 21 6.47 24.66 13.23
C ASN A 21 6.83 23.41 12.42
N GLY A 22 7.52 23.56 11.28
CA GLY A 22 7.96 22.47 10.41
C GLY A 22 6.93 21.99 9.39
N THR A 23 5.69 22.49 9.44
CA THR A 23 4.66 22.14 8.46
C THR A 23 4.99 22.72 7.09
N THR A 24 4.87 21.90 6.05
CA THR A 24 4.99 22.35 4.65
C THR A 24 3.73 21.96 3.89
N CYS A 25 3.14 22.90 3.16
CA CYS A 25 1.98 22.62 2.33
C CYS A 25 1.99 23.41 1.03
N VAL A 26 1.21 22.96 0.05
CA VAL A 26 0.99 23.70 -1.20
C VAL A 26 -0.27 24.54 -1.08
N LEU A 27 -0.16 25.84 -1.32
CA LEU A 27 -1.27 26.79 -1.36
C LEU A 27 -1.51 27.29 -2.78
N TYR A 28 -2.77 27.51 -3.13
CA TYR A 28 -3.12 28.22 -4.36
C TYR A 28 -2.98 29.73 -4.15
N ARG A 29 -2.74 30.48 -5.22
CA ARG A 29 -2.57 31.94 -5.17
C ARG A 29 -3.69 32.63 -4.38
N THR A 30 -4.94 32.23 -4.60
CA THR A 30 -6.09 32.82 -3.91
C THR A 30 -6.13 32.50 -2.41
N GLU A 31 -5.61 31.34 -2.01
CA GLU A 31 -5.47 30.92 -0.61
C GLU A 31 -4.34 31.71 0.05
N ALA A 32 -3.17 31.77 -0.58
CA ALA A 32 -2.03 32.54 -0.09
C ALA A 32 -2.37 34.02 0.12
N VAL A 33 -3.07 34.64 -0.83
CA VAL A 33 -3.53 36.04 -0.71
C VAL A 33 -4.52 36.21 0.43
N ARG A 34 -5.50 35.30 0.56
CA ARG A 34 -6.54 35.38 1.60
C ARG A 34 -5.96 35.35 3.02
N TYR A 35 -4.91 34.57 3.23
CA TYR A 35 -4.26 34.39 4.53
C TYR A 35 -2.97 35.22 4.67
N SER A 36 -2.74 36.18 3.77
CA SER A 36 -1.58 37.06 3.80
C SER A 36 -0.24 36.32 3.88
N ILE A 37 -0.14 35.18 3.21
CA ILE A 37 1.04 34.31 3.21
C ILE A 37 2.13 34.90 2.30
N MET A 38 3.24 35.29 2.91
CA MET A 38 4.48 35.74 2.26
C MET A 38 5.66 35.34 3.15
N GLU A 39 6.86 35.20 2.57
CA GLU A 39 8.07 34.91 3.33
C GLU A 39 8.34 36.00 4.39
N GLY A 40 8.62 35.58 5.63
CA GLY A 40 8.84 36.47 6.78
C GLY A 40 7.56 37.09 7.37
N ALA A 41 6.38 36.76 6.84
CA ALA A 41 5.11 37.16 7.43
C ALA A 41 4.72 36.23 8.60
N PHE A 42 3.73 36.66 9.38
CA PHE A 42 3.16 35.87 10.47
C PHE A 42 1.67 35.66 10.25
N ILE A 43 1.20 34.45 10.58
CA ILE A 43 -0.22 34.10 10.62
C ILE A 43 -0.66 33.88 12.07
N SER A 44 -1.90 34.27 12.38
CA SER A 44 -2.49 33.96 13.69
C SER A 44 -2.68 32.45 13.85
N GLU A 45 -2.63 31.93 15.07
CA GLU A 45 -2.86 30.50 15.31
C GLU A 45 -4.27 30.07 14.85
N ALA A 46 -5.27 30.92 15.08
CA ALA A 46 -6.64 30.67 14.64
C ALA A 46 -6.77 30.62 13.12
N ASP A 47 -6.10 31.50 12.38
CA ASP A 47 -6.14 31.51 10.92
C ASP A 47 -5.32 30.36 10.33
N TYR A 48 -4.19 30.02 10.96
CA TYR A 48 -3.42 28.83 10.61
C TYR A 48 -4.23 27.56 10.78
N GLU A 49 -4.90 27.40 11.91
CA GLU A 49 -5.75 26.23 12.17
C GLU A 49 -6.88 26.13 11.14
N LYS A 50 -7.53 27.25 10.79
CA LYS A 50 -8.52 27.31 9.70
C LYS A 50 -7.91 26.97 8.34
N LEU A 51 -6.73 27.51 8.02
CA LEU A 51 -6.04 27.22 6.76
C LEU A 51 -5.75 25.72 6.62
N ILE A 52 -5.19 25.11 7.66
CA ILE A 52 -4.82 23.70 7.66
C ILE A 52 -6.05 22.80 7.66
N SER A 53 -7.01 23.02 8.56
CA SER A 53 -8.17 22.13 8.70
C SER A 53 -9.22 22.34 7.60
N GLU A 54 -9.57 23.60 7.30
CA GLU A 54 -10.72 23.93 6.45
C GLU A 54 -10.38 24.16 4.99
N VAL A 55 -9.14 24.53 4.67
CA VAL A 55 -8.73 24.75 3.27
C VAL A 55 -7.93 23.57 2.77
N VAL A 56 -6.76 23.34 3.37
CA VAL A 56 -5.85 22.28 2.94
C VAL A 56 -6.43 20.89 3.26
N GLY A 57 -6.98 20.72 4.46
CA GLY A 57 -7.59 19.48 4.94
C GLY A 57 -8.84 19.06 4.16
N LYS A 58 -9.78 19.99 3.90
CA LYS A 58 -10.95 19.70 3.03
C LYS A 58 -10.51 19.30 1.62
N ARG A 59 -9.45 19.92 1.09
CA ARG A 59 -8.90 19.58 -0.22
C ARG A 59 -8.22 18.21 -0.22
N ALA A 60 -7.50 17.85 0.83
CA ALA A 60 -6.93 16.51 1.02
C ALA A 60 -8.02 15.43 1.02
N LYS A 61 -9.10 15.64 1.79
CA LYS A 61 -10.27 14.74 1.83
C LYS A 61 -10.91 14.57 0.46
N LYS A 62 -11.19 15.67 -0.24
CA LYS A 62 -11.77 15.65 -1.59
C LYS A 62 -10.85 14.90 -2.58
N ARG A 63 -9.52 15.11 -2.46
CA ARG A 63 -8.54 14.40 -3.29
C ARG A 63 -8.51 12.91 -2.97
N ALA A 64 -8.60 12.52 -1.70
CA ALA A 64 -8.62 11.14 -1.28
C ALA A 64 -9.84 10.39 -1.87
N LEU A 65 -11.04 10.97 -1.73
CA LEU A 65 -12.27 10.43 -2.31
C LEU A 65 -12.14 10.24 -3.83
N HIS A 66 -11.72 11.29 -4.54
CA HIS A 66 -11.53 11.21 -5.99
C HIS A 66 -10.52 10.14 -6.41
N LEU A 67 -9.46 9.92 -5.62
CA LEU A 67 -8.47 8.87 -5.92
C LEU A 67 -9.03 7.46 -5.73
N LEU A 68 -9.96 7.28 -4.78
CA LEU A 68 -10.63 6.01 -4.50
C LEU A 68 -11.78 5.74 -5.47
N GLU A 69 -12.50 6.77 -5.93
CA GLU A 69 -13.52 6.65 -6.99
C GLU A 69 -12.93 6.11 -8.30
N GLN A 70 -11.68 6.46 -8.62
CA GLN A 70 -11.03 6.01 -9.85
C GLN A 70 -10.58 4.55 -9.82
N MET A 71 -10.09 4.09 -8.67
CA MET A 71 -9.55 2.74 -8.48
C MET A 71 -9.27 2.49 -7.00
N ASP A 72 -9.43 1.24 -6.57
CA ASP A 72 -9.00 0.79 -5.25
C ASP A 72 -7.52 1.08 -4.98
N ARG A 73 -7.21 1.50 -3.75
CA ARG A 73 -5.86 1.81 -3.29
C ARG A 73 -5.67 1.27 -1.88
N SER A 74 -4.45 0.86 -1.57
CA SER A 74 -4.06 0.66 -0.18
C SER A 74 -3.88 1.99 0.54
N GLU A 75 -3.88 1.96 1.87
CA GLU A 75 -3.63 3.15 2.69
C GLU A 75 -2.31 3.80 2.31
N ARG A 76 -1.25 2.99 2.23
CA ARG A 76 0.09 3.45 1.87
C ARG A 76 0.10 4.20 0.54
N LYS A 77 -0.53 3.65 -0.50
CA LYS A 77 -0.59 4.29 -1.81
C LYS A 77 -1.41 5.58 -1.80
N LEU A 78 -2.46 5.63 -0.99
CA LEU A 78 -3.27 6.83 -0.83
C LEU A 78 -2.47 7.93 -0.12
N ARG A 79 -1.78 7.60 0.98
CA ARG A 79 -0.85 8.49 1.69
C ARG A 79 0.25 9.03 0.79
N GLU A 80 0.91 8.16 0.02
CA GLU A 80 1.94 8.55 -0.95
C GLU A 80 1.39 9.55 -1.98
N LYS A 81 0.18 9.32 -2.51
CA LYS A 81 -0.44 10.21 -3.50
C LYS A 81 -0.88 11.55 -2.92
N LEU A 82 -1.33 11.59 -1.67
CA LEU A 82 -1.64 12.84 -0.99
C LEU A 82 -0.35 13.63 -0.69
N THR A 83 0.68 12.96 -0.17
CA THR A 83 1.98 13.59 0.13
C THR A 83 2.62 14.16 -1.14
N GLN A 84 2.63 13.39 -2.25
CA GLN A 84 3.07 13.87 -3.58
C GLN A 84 2.25 15.08 -4.07
N GLY A 85 1.00 15.21 -3.62
CA GLY A 85 0.13 16.35 -3.89
C GLY A 85 0.44 17.60 -3.08
N GLY A 86 1.38 17.52 -2.13
CA GLY A 86 1.79 18.64 -1.27
C GLY A 86 0.86 18.90 -0.10
N TYR A 87 0.14 17.88 0.37
CA TYR A 87 -0.61 17.96 1.63
C TYR A 87 0.32 17.65 2.82
N PRO A 88 0.23 18.40 3.93
CA PRO A 88 1.00 18.11 5.15
C PRO A 88 0.45 16.86 5.85
N ASP A 89 1.28 16.21 6.64
CA ASP A 89 0.98 14.92 7.28
C ASP A 89 -0.33 14.95 8.08
N CYS A 90 -0.58 16.00 8.85
CA CYS A 90 -1.83 16.16 9.61
C CYS A 90 -3.09 16.17 8.72
N CYS A 91 -3.00 16.74 7.52
CA CYS A 91 -4.11 16.71 6.54
C CYS A 91 -4.22 15.35 5.85
N VAL A 92 -3.10 14.66 5.65
CA VAL A 92 -3.08 13.29 5.12
C VAL A 92 -3.75 12.35 6.10
N ASP A 93 -3.34 12.37 7.37
CA ASP A 93 -3.93 11.56 8.45
C ASP A 93 -5.44 11.80 8.55
N ALA A 94 -5.86 13.07 8.66
CA ALA A 94 -7.27 13.41 8.74
C ALA A 94 -8.08 13.00 7.50
N ALA A 95 -7.45 12.91 6.33
CA ALA A 95 -8.11 12.42 5.12
C ALA A 95 -8.20 10.89 5.09
N ILE A 96 -7.16 10.19 5.56
CA ILE A 96 -7.16 8.73 5.70
C ILE A 96 -8.21 8.28 6.72
N ASP A 97 -8.22 8.89 7.91
CA ASP A 97 -9.19 8.56 8.97
C ASP A 97 -10.62 8.78 8.50
N TYR A 98 -10.85 9.87 7.76
CA TYR A 98 -12.15 10.15 7.15
C TYR A 98 -12.57 9.04 6.18
N VAL A 99 -11.73 8.63 5.22
CA VAL A 99 -12.14 7.60 4.26
C VAL A 99 -12.26 6.21 4.91
N LYS A 100 -11.50 5.94 5.97
CA LYS A 100 -11.62 4.72 6.78
C LYS A 100 -12.92 4.70 7.58
N SER A 101 -13.35 5.82 8.16
CA SER A 101 -14.60 5.87 8.93
C SER A 101 -15.85 5.57 8.10
N PHE A 102 -15.77 5.75 6.78
CA PHE A 102 -16.81 5.35 5.83
C PHE A 102 -16.55 4.00 5.14
N HIS A 103 -15.54 3.25 5.59
CA HIS A 103 -15.11 1.96 5.02
C HIS A 103 -14.77 2.00 3.52
N TYR A 104 -14.39 3.18 2.99
CA TYR A 104 -13.86 3.30 1.62
C TYR A 104 -12.45 2.75 1.49
N LEU A 105 -11.74 2.65 2.61
CA LEU A 105 -10.40 2.08 2.70
C LEU A 105 -10.39 1.01 3.79
N ASP A 106 -10.07 -0.22 3.42
CA ASP A 106 -10.03 -1.37 4.32
C ASP A 106 -9.00 -2.38 3.79
N ASP A 107 -7.74 -2.15 4.18
CA ASP A 107 -6.58 -2.95 3.73
C ASP A 107 -6.68 -4.40 4.25
N TYR A 108 -7.19 -4.60 5.46
CA TYR A 108 -7.45 -5.93 6.03
C TYR A 108 -8.52 -6.69 5.23
N ARG A 109 -9.67 -6.07 4.94
CA ARG A 109 -10.73 -6.70 4.14
C ARG A 109 -10.23 -7.03 2.74
N PHE A 110 -9.46 -6.14 2.13
CA PHE A 110 -8.83 -6.40 0.85
C PHE A 110 -7.87 -7.60 0.93
N ALA A 111 -6.99 -7.62 1.94
CA ALA A 111 -6.03 -8.70 2.14
C ALA A 111 -6.71 -10.05 2.37
N SER A 112 -7.74 -10.09 3.24
CA SER A 112 -8.51 -11.28 3.56
C SER A 112 -9.20 -11.85 2.32
N THR A 113 -9.85 -10.98 1.54
CA THR A 113 -10.48 -11.35 0.27
C THR A 113 -9.45 -11.88 -0.73
N TYR A 114 -8.29 -11.22 -0.82
CA TYR A 114 -7.22 -11.62 -1.72
C TYR A 114 -6.65 -13.01 -1.37
N VAL A 115 -6.39 -13.27 -0.09
CA VAL A 115 -5.96 -14.58 0.41
C VAL A 115 -6.99 -15.64 0.06
N ARG A 116 -8.26 -15.39 0.39
CA ARG A 116 -9.36 -16.33 0.16
C ARG A 116 -9.46 -16.77 -1.31
N TYR A 117 -9.36 -15.84 -2.25
CA TYR A 117 -9.48 -16.13 -3.67
C TYR A 117 -8.23 -16.77 -4.30
N HIS A 118 -7.04 -16.56 -3.72
CA HIS A 118 -5.79 -16.95 -4.37
C HIS A 118 -5.04 -18.08 -3.66
N GLN A 119 -5.44 -18.48 -2.45
CA GLN A 119 -4.75 -19.49 -1.64
C GLN A 119 -4.58 -20.85 -2.33
N ASP A 120 -5.51 -21.23 -3.21
CA ASP A 120 -5.42 -22.49 -3.97
C ASP A 120 -4.42 -22.45 -5.13
N SER A 121 -3.95 -21.25 -5.49
CA SER A 121 -3.11 -21.01 -6.68
C SER A 121 -1.76 -20.36 -6.37
N LEU A 122 -1.59 -19.83 -5.16
CA LEU A 122 -0.36 -19.18 -4.69
C LEU A 122 0.09 -19.80 -3.36
N SER A 123 1.40 -19.92 -3.17
CA SER A 123 1.95 -20.25 -1.85
C SER A 123 1.70 -19.12 -0.85
N ARG A 124 1.79 -19.43 0.45
CA ARG A 124 1.71 -18.41 1.51
C ARG A 124 2.66 -17.25 1.26
N ARG A 125 3.92 -17.56 0.92
CA ARG A 125 4.95 -16.56 0.63
C ARG A 125 4.61 -15.69 -0.58
N GLN A 126 4.00 -16.26 -1.62
CA GLN A 126 3.58 -15.48 -2.79
C GLN A 126 2.42 -14.54 -2.45
N LEU A 127 1.47 -14.97 -1.62
CA LEU A 127 0.39 -14.09 -1.16
C LEU A 127 0.95 -12.89 -0.40
N GLU A 128 1.82 -13.13 0.58
CA GLU A 128 2.49 -12.08 1.35
C GLU A 128 3.22 -11.09 0.44
N GLN A 129 4.06 -11.58 -0.48
CA GLN A 129 4.81 -10.74 -1.41
C GLN A 129 3.89 -9.91 -2.33
N LYS A 130 2.81 -10.51 -2.85
CA LYS A 130 1.86 -9.80 -3.72
C LYS A 130 1.07 -8.74 -2.97
N LEU A 131 0.69 -9.01 -1.71
CA LEU A 131 0.01 -8.03 -0.86
C LEU A 131 0.95 -6.87 -0.48
N MET A 132 2.21 -7.16 -0.15
CA MET A 132 3.23 -6.12 0.10
C MET A 132 3.45 -5.24 -1.14
N ALA A 133 3.56 -5.85 -2.33
CA ALA A 133 3.67 -5.12 -3.60
C ALA A 133 2.43 -4.27 -3.91
N LYS A 134 1.25 -4.72 -3.47
CA LYS A 134 0.00 -3.94 -3.52
C LYS A 134 -0.03 -2.80 -2.50
N GLY A 135 0.83 -2.86 -1.48
CA GLY A 135 1.03 -1.82 -0.48
C GLY A 135 0.18 -1.96 0.77
N ILE A 136 -0.27 -3.18 1.05
CA ILE A 136 -0.93 -3.55 2.29
C ILE A 136 0.13 -3.64 3.40
N GLY A 137 -0.22 -3.16 4.59
CA GLY A 137 0.64 -3.21 5.77
C GLY A 137 0.94 -4.64 6.20
N ARG A 138 2.10 -4.86 6.84
CA ARG A 138 2.51 -6.21 7.27
C ARG A 138 1.56 -6.79 8.31
N ASP A 139 1.00 -5.96 9.19
CA ASP A 139 0.07 -6.38 10.23
C ASP A 139 -1.24 -6.90 9.60
N ASP A 140 -1.83 -6.14 8.66
CA ASP A 140 -3.02 -6.59 7.92
C ASP A 140 -2.78 -7.87 7.12
N ILE A 141 -1.59 -8.01 6.52
CA ILE A 141 -1.19 -9.23 5.80
C ILE A 141 -1.14 -10.41 6.76
N ASN A 142 -0.47 -10.27 7.90
CA ASN A 142 -0.35 -11.34 8.88
C ASN A 142 -1.73 -11.75 9.40
N CYS A 143 -2.56 -10.79 9.81
CA CYS A 143 -3.92 -11.03 10.27
C CYS A 143 -4.77 -11.75 9.21
N ALA A 144 -4.70 -11.32 7.95
CA ALA A 144 -5.43 -11.94 6.85
C ALA A 144 -4.95 -13.36 6.56
N ILE A 145 -3.64 -13.60 6.57
CA ILE A 145 -3.06 -14.94 6.38
C ILE A 145 -3.48 -15.85 7.53
N ASP A 146 -3.35 -15.41 8.77
CA ASP A 146 -3.67 -16.22 9.94
C ASP A 146 -5.18 -16.53 10.04
N SER A 147 -6.04 -15.64 9.53
CA SER A 147 -7.50 -15.82 9.56
C SER A 147 -8.04 -16.64 8.38
N GLU A 148 -7.49 -16.48 7.17
CA GLU A 148 -8.10 -16.99 5.93
C GLU A 148 -7.31 -18.13 5.27
N TYR A 149 -6.00 -18.25 5.53
CA TYR A 149 -5.16 -19.20 4.84
C TYR A 149 -5.33 -20.62 5.41
N THR A 150 -6.01 -21.47 4.65
CA THR A 150 -6.28 -22.87 5.01
C THR A 150 -5.79 -23.85 3.93
N ALA A 151 -5.16 -23.33 2.88
CA ALA A 151 -4.67 -24.13 1.77
C ALA A 151 -3.57 -25.11 2.18
N ASP A 152 -3.67 -26.32 1.63
CA ASP A 152 -2.70 -27.39 1.77
C ASP A 152 -1.61 -27.23 0.70
N GLU A 153 -0.45 -26.68 1.11
CA GLU A 153 0.67 -26.44 0.21
C GLU A 153 1.21 -27.73 -0.42
N GLU A 154 1.12 -28.89 0.23
CA GLU A 154 1.59 -30.16 -0.33
C GLU A 154 0.70 -30.61 -1.48
N LYS A 155 -0.64 -30.53 -1.32
CA LYS A 155 -1.58 -30.78 -2.43
C LYS A 155 -1.37 -29.82 -3.58
N HIS A 156 -1.05 -28.57 -3.29
CA HIS A 156 -0.79 -27.58 -4.32
C HIS A 156 0.51 -27.91 -5.09
N ILE A 157 1.59 -28.28 -4.39
CA ILE A 157 2.82 -28.74 -5.03
C ILE A 157 2.54 -29.98 -5.90
N ALA A 158 1.78 -30.97 -5.40
CA ALA A 158 1.42 -32.17 -6.16
C ALA A 158 0.69 -31.84 -7.47
N LYS A 159 -0.34 -30.97 -7.43
CA LYS A 159 -1.04 -30.50 -8.65
C LYS A 159 -0.10 -29.81 -9.65
N LEU A 160 0.91 -29.08 -9.15
CA LEU A 160 1.89 -28.43 -10.01
C LEU A 160 2.89 -29.39 -10.63
N LEU A 161 3.28 -30.44 -9.91
CA LEU A 161 4.12 -31.53 -10.40
C LEU A 161 3.39 -32.30 -11.50
N GLU A 162 2.13 -32.67 -11.27
CA GLU A 162 1.26 -33.31 -12.26
C GLU A 162 1.12 -32.45 -13.53
N LYS A 163 0.82 -31.15 -13.38
CA LYS A 163 0.75 -30.20 -14.51
C LYS A 163 2.08 -30.04 -15.26
N LYS A 164 3.20 -30.33 -14.60
CA LYS A 164 4.54 -30.31 -15.22
C LYS A 164 4.96 -31.65 -15.79
N HIS A 165 4.11 -32.68 -15.69
CA HIS A 165 4.42 -34.05 -16.05
C HIS A 165 5.72 -34.52 -15.39
N TYR A 166 5.92 -34.13 -14.13
CA TYR A 166 7.06 -34.60 -13.36
C TYR A 166 6.90 -36.09 -13.08
N ASP A 167 7.90 -36.87 -13.48
CA ASP A 167 7.99 -38.29 -13.19
C ASP A 167 9.26 -38.54 -12.35
N PRO A 168 9.12 -38.88 -11.06
CA PRO A 168 10.28 -39.11 -10.20
C PRO A 168 11.15 -40.29 -10.66
N ASP A 169 10.56 -41.31 -11.29
CA ASP A 169 11.27 -42.54 -11.69
C ASP A 169 12.10 -42.34 -12.96
N ASN A 170 11.67 -41.42 -13.83
CA ASN A 170 12.31 -41.16 -15.13
C ASN A 170 13.00 -39.78 -15.22
N CYS A 171 13.04 -38.98 -14.15
CA CYS A 171 13.66 -37.65 -14.21
C CYS A 171 15.20 -37.70 -14.18
N ASP A 172 15.82 -36.86 -15.00
CA ASP A 172 17.26 -36.58 -14.89
C ASP A 172 17.56 -35.47 -13.87
N GLU A 173 18.83 -35.31 -13.50
CA GLU A 173 19.26 -34.28 -12.53
C GLU A 173 18.97 -32.85 -13.02
N LYS A 174 18.88 -32.66 -14.34
CA LYS A 174 18.62 -31.35 -14.96
C LYS A 174 17.15 -30.98 -14.82
N GLU A 175 16.25 -31.93 -15.06
CA GLU A 175 14.81 -31.83 -14.88
C GLU A 175 14.44 -31.64 -13.42
N PHE A 176 15.02 -32.45 -12.53
CA PHE A 176 14.85 -32.28 -11.08
C PHE A 176 15.18 -30.86 -10.65
N ARG A 177 16.38 -30.35 -11.01
CA ARG A 177 16.80 -28.98 -10.70
C ARG A 177 15.88 -27.93 -11.31
N ARG A 178 15.44 -28.12 -12.55
CA ARG A 178 14.52 -27.19 -13.24
C ARG A 178 13.20 -27.06 -12.50
N ILE A 179 12.60 -28.17 -12.10
CA ILE A 179 11.30 -28.23 -11.42
C ILE A 179 11.43 -27.74 -9.97
N TYR A 180 12.46 -28.17 -9.26
CA TYR A 180 12.78 -27.68 -7.93
C TYR A 180 12.91 -26.15 -7.90
N GLN A 181 13.69 -25.57 -8.82
CA GLN A 181 13.83 -24.11 -8.91
C GLN A 181 12.53 -23.41 -9.30
N PHE A 182 11.70 -24.04 -10.13
CA PHE A 182 10.38 -23.52 -10.46
C PHE A 182 9.48 -23.43 -9.23
N LEU A 183 9.45 -24.46 -8.38
CA LEU A 183 8.68 -24.47 -7.13
C LEU A 183 9.28 -23.51 -6.08
N MET A 184 10.60 -23.39 -6.00
CA MET A 184 11.26 -22.37 -5.15
C MET A 184 10.87 -20.95 -5.56
N ARG A 185 10.84 -20.63 -6.87
CA ARG A 185 10.35 -19.34 -7.38
C ARG A 185 8.85 -19.13 -7.15
N ARG A 186 8.09 -20.22 -6.97
CA ARG A 186 6.69 -20.19 -6.50
C ARG A 186 6.58 -19.99 -4.99
N GLY A 187 7.68 -19.91 -4.25
CA GLY A 187 7.69 -19.53 -2.84
C GLY A 187 7.41 -20.66 -1.84
N PHE A 188 7.32 -21.91 -2.29
CA PHE A 188 7.18 -23.07 -1.40
C PHE A 188 8.46 -23.32 -0.60
N LYS A 189 8.35 -23.93 0.58
CA LYS A 189 9.53 -24.27 1.39
C LYS A 189 10.27 -25.44 0.79
N SER A 190 11.61 -25.39 0.85
CA SER A 190 12.49 -26.45 0.35
C SER A 190 12.11 -27.83 0.90
N SER A 191 11.79 -27.95 2.19
CA SER A 191 11.38 -29.21 2.81
C SER A 191 10.10 -29.79 2.20
N GLN A 192 9.07 -28.97 1.96
CA GLN A 192 7.81 -29.41 1.33
C GLN A 192 8.02 -29.81 -0.13
N ILE A 193 8.86 -29.07 -0.86
CA ILE A 193 9.20 -29.40 -2.25
C ILE A 193 9.91 -30.76 -2.31
N LEU A 194 10.95 -30.95 -1.50
CA LEU A 194 11.72 -32.19 -1.47
C LEU A 194 10.86 -33.37 -1.00
N SER A 195 9.97 -33.15 -0.03
CA SER A 195 8.99 -34.14 0.39
C SER A 195 8.11 -34.54 -0.78
N ALA A 196 7.39 -33.60 -1.40
CA ALA A 196 6.45 -33.90 -2.49
C ALA A 196 7.12 -34.50 -3.75
N MET A 197 8.35 -34.08 -4.09
CA MET A 197 9.10 -34.66 -5.20
C MET A 197 9.60 -36.07 -4.91
N ARG A 198 9.75 -36.47 -3.64
CA ARG A 198 10.11 -37.84 -3.22
C ARG A 198 8.88 -38.71 -2.95
N SER A 199 7.79 -38.15 -2.41
CA SER A 199 6.57 -38.87 -2.05
C SER A 199 5.72 -39.32 -3.24
N GLN A 200 6.11 -38.98 -4.48
CA GLN A 200 5.57 -39.64 -5.67
C GLN A 200 6.29 -40.97 -6.00
N LEU A 201 7.23 -41.42 -5.15
CA LEU A 201 7.62 -42.82 -5.09
C LEU A 201 6.43 -43.64 -4.54
N PRO A 202 6.02 -44.72 -5.22
CA PRO A 202 4.90 -45.57 -4.79
C PRO A 202 5.09 -46.18 -3.39
#